data_AF-A0AAV9J7U5-F1
#
_entry.id   AF-A0AAV9J7U5-F1
#
_cell.length_a   1.000
_cell.length_b   1.000
_cell.length_c   1.000
_cell.angle_alpha   90.00
_cell.angle_beta   90.00
_cell.angle_gamma   90.00
#
_symmetry.space_group_name_H-M   'P 1'
#
loop_
_entity.id
_entity.type
_entity.pdbx_description
1 polymer ?
#
loop_
_entity_poly.entity_id
_entity_poly.type
_entity_poly.pdbx_seq_one_letter_code
_entity_poly.pdbx_strand_id
1 'polypeptide(L)'
;MATKRRVTAEESLPARHPPPWSTRNEAYWLLLTLRNPLPAGIYDPLEASHPACTTSGFKGGLGMVQIVRYTDTPCGSYDELLIIPGNFEVPGGSLKGKSRMRISRIYVSQQETMYNGRKNWNIPKHLARFEFSCELVAKGGKPSSQLTVSVFPSESPAANAPETVVPFFHATLKPMNYVPAFPYPTKWTAALLSTTFVQPPLPTGEDELMCGTQSWKIFDAVAATPKARIIWVEASGDDAVDRQGHWPDVKPWSIGLWLEDATLDIPAPEEWRE
;
A
#
# COMPACT_ATOMS: atom_id res chain seq x y z
N MET A 1 39.81 12.31 -31.56
CA MET A 1 38.38 11.93 -31.57
C MET A 1 38.21 10.69 -30.70
N ALA A 2 37.71 10.85 -29.48
CA ALA A 2 37.38 9.75 -28.59
C ALA A 2 35.86 9.65 -28.50
N THR A 3 35.30 8.62 -29.13
CA THR A 3 33.88 8.31 -29.09
C THR A 3 33.53 7.84 -27.69
N LYS A 4 32.84 8.69 -26.91
CA LYS A 4 32.17 8.27 -25.67
C LYS A 4 31.11 7.24 -26.04
N ARG A 5 31.34 5.97 -25.70
CA ARG A 5 30.30 4.94 -25.66
C ARG A 5 29.28 5.37 -24.61
N ARG A 6 28.09 5.72 -25.08
CA ARG A 6 26.89 5.89 -24.26
C ARG A 6 26.46 4.50 -23.83
N VAL A 7 26.61 4.16 -22.54
CA VAL A 7 26.03 2.95 -21.97
C VAL A 7 24.54 3.24 -21.81
N THR A 8 23.73 2.77 -22.74
CA THR A 8 22.29 2.61 -22.55
C THR A 8 22.10 1.30 -21.80
N ALA A 9 21.80 1.35 -20.50
CA ALA A 9 21.26 0.19 -19.83
C ALA A 9 19.84 -0.01 -20.37
N GLU A 10 19.63 -1.04 -21.19
CA GLU A 10 18.31 -1.67 -21.31
C GLU A 10 17.95 -2.13 -19.90
N GLU A 11 17.03 -1.43 -19.24
CA GLU A 11 16.51 -1.84 -17.94
C GLU A 11 15.61 -3.05 -18.19
N SER A 12 16.19 -4.25 -18.14
CA SER A 12 15.46 -5.49 -18.28
C SER A 12 14.37 -5.57 -17.22
N LEU A 13 13.17 -6.01 -17.59
CA LEU A 13 12.06 -6.22 -16.65
C LEU A 13 12.51 -6.93 -15.36
N PRO A 14 11.98 -6.53 -14.19
CA PRO A 14 12.35 -7.13 -12.91
C PRO A 14 12.14 -8.64 -12.89
N ALA A 15 12.98 -9.33 -12.12
CA ALA A 15 12.87 -10.77 -11.92
C ALA A 15 11.47 -11.15 -11.40
N ARG A 16 10.97 -12.30 -11.84
CA ARG A 16 9.65 -12.80 -11.44
C ARG A 16 9.74 -13.54 -10.11
N HIS A 17 8.91 -13.10 -9.16
CA HIS A 17 8.73 -13.73 -7.86
C HIS A 17 7.27 -14.16 -7.72
N PRO A 18 6.91 -15.39 -8.16
CA PRO A 18 5.52 -15.87 -8.09
C PRO A 18 5.03 -16.03 -6.63
N PRO A 19 3.71 -16.06 -6.40
CA PRO A 19 3.15 -16.42 -5.09
C PRO A 19 3.45 -17.89 -4.73
N PRO A 20 3.34 -18.29 -3.45
CA PRO A 20 2.97 -17.47 -2.29
C PRO A 20 4.15 -16.65 -1.75
N TRP A 21 3.86 -15.53 -1.09
CA TRP A 21 4.85 -14.74 -0.35
C TRP A 21 4.60 -14.84 1.14
N SER A 22 5.65 -15.16 1.90
CA SER A 22 5.67 -14.97 3.35
C SER A 22 6.68 -13.88 3.63
N THR A 23 6.26 -12.86 4.38
CA THR A 23 7.04 -11.64 4.54
C THR A 23 7.16 -11.23 6.00
N ARG A 24 8.21 -10.47 6.33
CA ARG A 24 8.34 -9.77 7.62
C ARG A 24 8.33 -8.27 7.42
N ASN A 25 7.66 -7.57 8.31
CA ASN A 25 7.53 -6.12 8.25
C ASN A 25 7.28 -5.49 9.61
N GLU A 26 7.42 -4.17 9.63
CA GLU A 26 6.84 -3.29 10.63
C GLU A 26 5.71 -2.50 9.96
N ALA A 27 4.49 -2.55 10.52
CA ALA A 27 3.32 -1.95 9.88
C ALA A 27 2.60 -0.98 10.80
N TYR A 28 2.11 0.11 10.20
CA TYR A 28 1.31 1.14 10.86
C TYR A 28 -0.02 1.23 10.13
N TRP A 29 -1.10 0.88 10.82
CA TRP A 29 -2.46 0.88 10.29
C TRP A 29 -3.23 2.05 10.86
N LEU A 30 -3.49 3.04 10.02
CA LEU A 30 -4.24 4.24 10.35
C LEU A 30 -5.70 3.95 9.97
N LEU A 31 -6.58 3.87 10.97
CA LEU A 31 -7.98 3.49 10.74
C LEU A 31 -8.68 4.53 9.89
N LEU A 32 -9.54 4.10 8.97
CA LEU A 32 -10.23 4.97 8.03
C LEU A 32 -11.69 4.55 7.92
N THR A 33 -12.59 5.51 7.74
CA THR A 33 -13.97 5.23 7.35
C THR A 33 -14.38 6.23 6.29
N LEU A 34 -14.67 5.72 5.09
CA LEU A 34 -15.14 6.53 3.97
C LEU A 34 -16.64 6.35 3.78
N ARG A 35 -17.28 7.36 3.21
CA ARG A 35 -18.70 7.34 2.85
C ARG A 35 -18.83 7.34 1.33
N ASN A 36 -20.00 6.94 0.84
CA ASN A 36 -20.34 7.13 -0.57
C ASN A 36 -20.83 8.57 -0.80
N PRO A 37 -20.44 9.21 -1.93
CA PRO A 37 -19.45 8.76 -2.90
C PRO A 37 -18.02 8.81 -2.32
N LEU A 38 -17.15 7.88 -2.77
CA LEU A 38 -15.72 7.91 -2.43
C LEU A 38 -15.06 9.19 -2.96
N PRO A 39 -13.99 9.69 -2.31
CA PRO A 39 -13.31 10.91 -2.73
C PRO A 39 -12.70 10.76 -4.12
N ALA A 40 -12.56 11.88 -4.84
CA ALA A 40 -11.84 11.91 -6.10
C ALA A 40 -10.38 11.48 -5.90
N GLY A 41 -9.81 10.79 -6.91
CA GLY A 41 -8.44 10.27 -6.83
C GLY A 41 -8.27 9.05 -5.92
N ILE A 42 -9.36 8.37 -5.51
CA ILE A 42 -9.25 7.14 -4.72
C ILE A 42 -8.51 6.02 -5.46
N TYR A 43 -8.61 6.04 -6.78
CA TYR A 43 -7.75 5.33 -7.72
C TYR A 43 -6.80 6.34 -8.36
N ASP A 44 -5.61 5.87 -8.73
CA ASP A 44 -4.71 6.63 -9.58
C ASP A 44 -5.31 6.80 -10.99
N PRO A 45 -5.01 7.91 -11.73
CA PRO A 45 -5.53 8.12 -13.08
C PRO A 45 -5.34 6.94 -14.04
N LEU A 46 -4.22 6.22 -13.92
CA LEU A 46 -3.99 5.02 -14.73
C LEU A 46 -5.09 3.98 -14.47
N GLU A 47 -5.25 3.55 -13.22
CA GLU A 47 -6.27 2.56 -12.86
C GLU A 47 -7.69 3.04 -13.10
N ALA A 48 -7.99 4.32 -12.85
CA ALA A 48 -9.31 4.91 -13.06
C ALA A 48 -9.77 4.86 -14.54
N SER A 49 -8.83 4.70 -15.48
CA SER A 49 -9.15 4.50 -16.90
C SER A 49 -9.77 3.14 -17.22
N HIS A 50 -9.57 2.14 -16.34
CA HIS A 50 -10.07 0.79 -16.55
C HIS A 50 -11.52 0.64 -16.06
N PRO A 51 -12.47 0.13 -16.87
CA PRO A 51 -13.89 0.04 -16.49
C PRO A 51 -14.17 -0.75 -15.20
N ALA A 52 -13.35 -1.77 -14.91
CA ALA A 52 -13.46 -2.57 -13.69
C ALA A 52 -12.99 -1.85 -12.41
N CYS A 53 -12.15 -0.81 -12.54
CA CYS A 53 -11.63 0.00 -11.43
C CYS A 53 -12.63 1.10 -11.05
N THR A 54 -13.84 0.68 -10.68
CA THR A 54 -14.95 1.57 -10.37
C THR A 54 -15.23 1.64 -8.88
N THR A 55 -15.74 2.79 -8.44
CA THR A 55 -16.29 2.98 -7.09
C THR A 55 -17.71 2.42 -6.96
N SER A 56 -18.37 2.09 -8.08
CA SER A 56 -19.67 1.41 -8.07
C SER A 56 -19.53 0.04 -7.39
N GLY A 57 -20.33 -0.21 -6.36
CA GLY A 57 -20.25 -1.42 -5.55
C GLY A 57 -19.50 -1.25 -4.23
N PHE A 58 -19.00 -0.05 -3.89
CA PHE A 58 -18.52 0.24 -2.53
C PHE A 58 -19.64 0.07 -1.51
N LYS A 59 -19.39 -0.77 -0.50
CA LYS A 59 -20.32 -1.13 0.59
C LYS A 59 -19.95 -0.49 1.93
N GLY A 60 -18.86 0.28 2.00
CA GLY A 60 -18.39 0.86 3.26
C GLY A 60 -17.67 -0.14 4.15
N GLY A 61 -17.76 0.09 5.46
CA GLY A 61 -17.02 -0.66 6.48
C GLY A 61 -15.70 0.00 6.86
N LEU A 62 -14.99 -0.62 7.79
CA LEU A 62 -13.69 -0.14 8.25
C LEU A 62 -12.64 -0.30 7.15
N GLY A 63 -12.08 0.83 6.73
CA GLY A 63 -10.93 0.93 5.84
C GLY A 63 -9.67 1.26 6.61
N MET A 64 -8.54 1.35 5.90
CA MET A 64 -7.25 1.71 6.48
C MET A 64 -6.39 2.47 5.48
N VAL A 65 -5.59 3.41 5.97
CA VAL A 65 -4.32 3.77 5.33
C VAL A 65 -3.24 2.95 6.02
N GLN A 66 -2.38 2.28 5.27
CA GLN A 66 -1.28 1.50 5.85
C GLN A 66 0.05 2.04 5.38
N ILE A 67 0.99 2.15 6.31
CA ILE A 67 2.40 2.37 6.03
C ILE A 67 3.12 1.09 6.47
N VAL A 68 3.87 0.46 5.57
CA VAL A 68 4.51 -0.83 5.84
C VAL A 68 5.97 -0.73 5.45
N ARG A 69 6.85 -1.20 6.34
CA ARG A 69 8.29 -1.27 6.11
C ARG A 69 8.69 -2.74 6.13
N TYR A 70 8.86 -3.34 4.95
CA TYR A 70 9.23 -4.74 4.83
C TYR A 70 10.72 -4.93 5.04
N THR A 71 11.06 -5.88 5.90
CA THR A 71 12.45 -6.30 6.16
C THR A 71 12.84 -7.54 5.38
N ASP A 72 11.88 -8.43 5.12
CA ASP A 72 12.13 -9.70 4.44
C ASP A 72 10.98 -10.02 3.48
N THR A 73 11.29 -10.08 2.19
CA THR A 73 10.37 -10.49 1.11
C THR A 73 11.17 -11.15 -0.02
N PRO A 74 10.50 -11.88 -0.94
CA PRO A 74 11.16 -12.41 -2.14
C PRO A 74 11.84 -11.37 -3.03
N CYS A 75 11.45 -10.09 -2.94
CA CYS A 75 12.02 -8.99 -3.73
C CYS A 75 13.04 -8.14 -2.96
N GLY A 76 13.37 -8.51 -1.71
CA GLY A 76 14.17 -7.69 -0.80
C GLY A 76 13.34 -6.78 0.12
N SER A 77 14.00 -5.88 0.83
CA SER A 77 13.36 -4.91 1.74
C SER A 77 12.84 -3.70 0.97
N TYR A 78 11.63 -3.24 1.30
CA TYR A 78 11.02 -2.06 0.68
C TYR A 78 9.94 -1.47 1.59
N ASP A 79 9.45 -0.28 1.25
CA ASP A 79 8.41 0.42 1.98
C ASP A 79 7.15 0.57 1.12
N GLU A 80 5.99 0.60 1.76
CA GLU A 80 4.69 0.81 1.13
C GLU A 80 3.85 1.85 1.86
N LEU A 81 3.07 2.60 1.08
CA LEU A 81 1.94 3.41 1.54
C LEU A 81 0.72 3.01 0.73
N LEU A 82 -0.37 2.56 1.36
CA LEU A 82 -1.57 2.14 0.65
C LEU A 82 -2.88 2.61 1.29
N ILE A 83 -3.92 2.66 0.46
CA ILE A 83 -5.31 2.93 0.86
C ILE A 83 -6.15 1.70 0.61
N ILE A 84 -6.87 1.29 1.66
CA ILE A 84 -7.97 0.35 1.59
C ILE A 84 -9.24 1.11 1.99
N PRO A 85 -10.09 1.51 1.02
CA PRO A 85 -11.27 2.31 1.30
C PRO A 85 -12.29 1.61 2.22
N GLY A 86 -12.32 0.28 2.17
CA GLY A 86 -13.32 -0.57 2.81
C GLY A 86 -13.73 -1.70 1.89
N ASN A 87 -14.97 -2.16 2.01
CA ASN A 87 -15.48 -3.31 1.27
C ASN A 87 -16.16 -2.93 -0.05
N PHE A 88 -16.00 -3.78 -1.05
CA PHE A 88 -16.63 -3.74 -2.35
C PHE A 88 -17.36 -5.04 -2.64
N GLU A 89 -18.44 -4.98 -3.41
CA GLU A 89 -19.09 -6.17 -3.94
C GLU A 89 -18.15 -6.95 -4.87
N VAL A 90 -18.15 -8.27 -4.71
CA VAL A 90 -17.36 -9.20 -5.53
C VAL A 90 -18.19 -9.57 -6.77
N PRO A 91 -17.74 -9.28 -8.00
CA PRO A 91 -18.56 -9.45 -9.19
C PRO A 91 -18.63 -10.89 -9.72
N GLY A 92 -17.67 -11.75 -9.36
CA GLY A 92 -17.59 -13.14 -9.83
C GLY A 92 -16.75 -14.04 -8.92
N GLY A 93 -16.34 -15.20 -9.46
CA GLY A 93 -15.58 -16.20 -8.70
C GLY A 93 -16.38 -16.88 -7.57
N SER A 94 -15.66 -17.59 -6.71
CA SER A 94 -16.21 -18.38 -5.58
C SER A 94 -16.96 -17.53 -4.55
N LEU A 95 -16.65 -16.23 -4.47
CA LEU A 95 -17.23 -15.29 -3.52
C LEU A 95 -18.17 -14.26 -4.16
N LYS A 96 -18.71 -14.53 -5.35
CA LYS A 96 -19.67 -13.65 -6.05
C LYS A 96 -20.80 -13.17 -5.12
N GLY A 97 -21.09 -11.86 -5.16
CA GLY A 97 -22.14 -11.21 -4.37
C GLY A 97 -21.79 -11.01 -2.90
N LYS A 98 -20.63 -11.50 -2.42
CA LYS A 98 -20.08 -11.13 -1.10
C LYS A 98 -19.42 -9.76 -1.18
N SER A 99 -19.07 -9.20 -0.02
CA SER A 99 -18.32 -7.95 0.07
C SER A 99 -16.94 -8.21 0.65
N ARG A 100 -15.90 -7.67 0.02
CA ARG A 100 -14.47 -7.87 0.36
C ARG A 100 -13.66 -6.60 0.20
N MET A 101 -12.53 -6.52 0.89
CA MET A 101 -11.68 -5.33 0.86
C MET A 101 -11.02 -5.14 -0.50
N ARG A 102 -10.65 -3.90 -0.83
CA ARG A 102 -9.94 -3.56 -2.06
C ARG A 102 -8.85 -2.53 -1.76
N ILE A 103 -7.64 -2.77 -2.24
CA ILE A 103 -6.57 -1.74 -2.23
C ILE A 103 -6.80 -0.89 -3.47
N SER A 104 -7.15 0.39 -3.30
CA SER A 104 -7.48 1.26 -4.44
C SER A 104 -6.28 2.06 -4.93
N ARG A 105 -5.32 2.34 -4.04
CA ARG A 105 -4.11 3.09 -4.35
C ARG A 105 -2.97 2.64 -3.45
N ILE A 106 -1.78 2.51 -4.03
CA ILE A 106 -0.60 2.04 -3.30
C ILE A 106 0.68 2.52 -3.97
N TYR A 107 1.61 2.98 -3.13
CA TYR A 107 2.94 3.42 -3.49
C TYR A 107 3.98 2.53 -2.85
N VAL A 108 5.07 2.25 -3.56
CA VAL A 108 6.16 1.39 -3.11
C VAL A 108 7.53 1.99 -3.44
N SER A 109 8.56 1.68 -2.66
CA SER A 109 9.91 2.24 -2.84
C SER A 109 10.78 1.54 -3.90
N GLN A 110 10.30 0.45 -4.50
CA GLN A 110 11.13 -0.42 -5.35
C GLN A 110 10.37 -0.97 -6.58
N GLN A 111 11.04 -1.06 -7.73
CA GLN A 111 10.46 -1.53 -9.01
C GLN A 111 10.04 -3.01 -8.97
N GLU A 112 10.84 -3.89 -8.35
CA GLU A 112 10.60 -5.33 -8.27
C GLU A 112 9.24 -5.64 -7.63
N THR A 113 8.93 -5.00 -6.50
CA THR A 113 7.66 -5.20 -5.80
C THR A 113 6.49 -4.57 -6.55
N MET A 114 6.71 -3.44 -7.25
CA MET A 114 5.70 -2.83 -8.12
C MET A 114 5.28 -3.81 -9.22
N TYR A 115 6.23 -4.26 -10.03
CA TYR A 115 5.97 -5.16 -11.14
C TYR A 115 5.37 -6.49 -10.68
N ASN A 116 5.95 -7.13 -9.66
CA ASN A 116 5.44 -8.41 -9.18
C ASN A 116 4.07 -8.29 -8.49
N GLY A 117 3.82 -7.21 -7.75
CA GLY A 117 2.54 -6.96 -7.09
C GLY A 117 1.37 -6.78 -8.06
N ARG A 118 1.59 -5.98 -9.11
CA ARG A 118 0.62 -5.78 -10.20
C ARG A 118 0.31 -7.11 -10.89
N LYS A 119 1.34 -7.84 -11.31
CA LYS A 119 1.19 -9.09 -12.07
C LYS A 119 0.60 -10.25 -11.25
N ASN A 120 1.01 -10.39 -9.99
CA ASN A 120 0.59 -11.51 -9.14
C ASN A 120 -0.81 -11.29 -8.56
N TRP A 121 -1.18 -10.09 -8.13
CA TRP A 121 -2.39 -9.88 -7.33
C TRP A 121 -3.28 -8.72 -7.81
N ASN A 122 -2.97 -8.11 -8.96
CA ASN A 122 -3.64 -6.90 -9.44
C ASN A 122 -3.60 -5.76 -8.42
N ILE A 123 -2.54 -5.69 -7.62
CA ILE A 123 -2.36 -4.58 -6.68
C ILE A 123 -1.82 -3.39 -7.47
N PRO A 124 -2.49 -2.23 -7.49
CA PRO A 124 -2.15 -1.11 -8.37
C PRO A 124 -0.99 -0.29 -7.83
N LYS A 125 0.20 -0.91 -7.78
CA LYS A 125 1.42 -0.31 -7.24
C LYS A 125 1.98 0.73 -8.21
N HIS A 126 2.44 1.83 -7.63
CA HIS A 126 3.20 2.91 -8.26
C HIS A 126 4.48 3.18 -7.47
N LEU A 127 5.51 3.71 -8.10
CA LEU A 127 6.74 4.08 -7.38
C LEU A 127 6.54 5.36 -6.58
N ALA A 128 7.20 5.44 -5.43
CA ALA A 128 7.37 6.66 -4.65
C ALA A 128 8.66 6.60 -3.84
N ARG A 129 9.09 7.77 -3.35
CA ARG A 129 10.22 7.88 -2.44
C ARG A 129 9.72 8.06 -1.02
N PHE A 130 10.34 7.37 -0.07
CA PHE A 130 9.94 7.35 1.34
C PHE A 130 11.06 7.93 2.20
N GLU A 131 10.69 8.72 3.19
CA GLU A 131 11.58 9.17 4.26
C GLU A 131 10.93 8.92 5.61
N PHE A 132 11.71 8.39 6.54
CA PHE A 132 11.29 8.10 7.91
C PHE A 132 12.22 8.82 8.89
N SER A 133 11.65 9.39 9.97
CA SER A 133 12.44 10.10 10.97
C SER A 133 13.31 9.19 11.84
N CYS A 134 13.09 7.87 11.78
CA CYS A 134 13.91 6.89 12.48
C CYS A 134 14.02 5.57 11.72
N GLU A 135 15.12 4.88 11.97
CA GLU A 135 15.35 3.53 11.47
C GLU A 135 14.40 2.51 12.11
N LEU A 136 14.29 1.34 11.45
CA LEU A 136 13.57 0.21 12.00
C LEU A 136 14.17 -0.20 13.35
N VAL A 137 13.31 -0.49 14.31
CA VAL A 137 13.76 -0.89 15.65
C VAL A 137 14.34 -2.30 15.54
N ALA A 138 15.64 -2.44 15.79
CA ALA A 138 16.28 -3.76 15.87
C ALA A 138 15.58 -4.63 16.93
N LYS A 139 15.60 -5.95 16.75
CA LYS A 139 14.91 -6.90 17.65
C LYS A 139 15.34 -6.69 19.11
N GLY A 140 14.39 -6.30 19.98
CA GLY A 140 14.63 -6.00 21.39
C GLY A 140 15.04 -4.55 21.69
N GLY A 141 15.16 -3.70 20.67
CA GLY A 141 15.40 -2.27 20.81
C GLY A 141 14.19 -1.52 21.38
N LYS A 142 14.45 -0.33 21.92
CA LYS A 142 13.38 0.55 22.41
C LYS A 142 12.74 1.27 21.21
N PRO A 143 11.41 1.18 21.03
CA PRO A 143 10.64 2.06 20.17
C PRO A 143 11.05 3.52 20.25
N SER A 144 11.14 4.19 19.10
CA SER A 144 11.09 5.65 19.09
C SER A 144 9.78 6.12 19.75
N SER A 145 9.82 7.23 20.48
CA SER A 145 8.62 7.86 21.05
C SER A 145 7.71 8.45 19.97
N GLN A 146 8.22 8.63 18.77
CA GLN A 146 7.52 9.20 17.63
C GLN A 146 8.17 8.73 16.32
N LEU A 147 7.34 8.44 15.33
CA LEU A 147 7.76 8.24 13.95
C LEU A 147 7.10 9.31 13.08
N THR A 148 7.87 9.96 12.23
CA THR A 148 7.35 10.81 11.17
C THR A 148 7.70 10.17 9.82
N VAL A 149 6.74 10.11 8.92
CA VAL A 149 6.89 9.59 7.56
C VAL A 149 6.52 10.65 6.55
N SER A 150 7.30 10.75 5.48
CA SER A 150 7.03 11.59 4.32
C SER A 150 7.16 10.76 3.05
N VAL A 151 6.20 10.88 2.13
CA VAL A 151 6.21 10.18 0.84
C VAL A 151 6.14 11.19 -0.29
N PHE A 152 7.03 11.03 -1.26
CA PHE A 152 7.25 11.96 -2.36
C PHE A 152 7.01 11.25 -3.71
N PRO A 153 6.65 12.00 -4.76
CA PRO A 153 6.57 11.44 -6.12
C PRO A 153 7.89 10.75 -6.52
N SER A 154 7.81 9.74 -7.37
CA SER A 154 9.00 8.99 -7.84
C SER A 154 9.86 9.76 -8.84
N GLU A 155 9.39 10.89 -9.38
CA GLU A 155 10.13 11.60 -10.43
C GLU A 155 11.51 12.01 -9.92
N SER A 156 12.54 11.59 -10.66
CA SER A 156 13.84 12.27 -10.58
C SER A 156 13.57 13.75 -10.85
N PRO A 157 14.12 14.68 -10.06
CA PRO A 157 14.01 16.08 -10.40
C PRO A 157 14.49 16.23 -11.85
N ALA A 158 13.61 16.68 -12.74
CA ALA A 158 14.00 17.17 -14.05
C ALA A 158 15.22 18.08 -13.84
N ALA A 159 16.12 18.20 -14.81
CA ALA A 159 17.32 19.03 -14.69
C ALA A 159 17.05 20.51 -14.29
N ASN A 160 15.78 20.93 -14.25
CA ASN A 160 15.27 22.23 -13.81
C ASN A 160 14.16 22.14 -12.73
N ALA A 161 14.04 21.05 -11.97
CA ALA A 161 13.03 20.93 -10.92
C ALA A 161 13.30 21.93 -9.77
N PRO A 162 12.25 22.49 -9.14
CA PRO A 162 12.41 23.41 -8.02
C PRO A 162 13.20 22.74 -6.86
N GLU A 163 14.01 23.53 -6.16
CA GLU A 163 14.93 23.09 -5.09
C GLU A 163 14.27 22.35 -3.91
N THR A 164 12.93 22.34 -3.83
CA THR A 164 12.17 21.66 -2.78
C THR A 164 11.09 20.75 -3.37
N VAL A 165 11.35 19.44 -3.38
CA VAL A 165 10.33 18.43 -3.65
C VAL A 165 9.43 18.33 -2.42
N VAL A 166 8.15 18.66 -2.57
CA VAL A 166 7.15 18.59 -1.49
C VAL A 166 6.63 17.14 -1.41
N PRO A 167 6.48 16.55 -0.21
CA PRO A 167 5.82 15.25 -0.10
C PRO A 167 4.36 15.38 -0.55
N PHE A 168 3.72 14.30 -1.01
CA PHE A 168 2.27 14.26 -1.21
C PHE A 168 1.53 13.63 -0.02
N PHE A 169 2.26 12.97 0.88
CA PHE A 169 1.74 12.39 2.10
C PHE A 169 2.71 12.60 3.25
N HIS A 170 2.19 12.99 4.41
CA HIS A 170 2.95 13.13 5.63
C HIS A 170 2.13 12.67 6.83
N ALA A 171 2.76 11.94 7.75
CA ALA A 171 2.12 11.56 9.00
C ALA A 171 3.10 11.50 10.16
N THR A 172 2.61 11.87 11.34
CA THR A 172 3.28 11.68 12.62
C THR A 172 2.52 10.67 13.46
N LEU A 173 3.24 9.66 13.95
CA LEU A 173 2.71 8.48 14.64
C LEU A 173 3.35 8.39 16.02
N LYS A 174 2.54 8.34 17.08
CA LYS A 174 3.02 8.34 18.48
C LYS A 174 2.41 7.18 19.27
N PRO A 175 3.20 6.25 19.82
CA PRO A 175 2.68 5.17 20.68
C PRO A 175 1.95 5.71 21.91
N MET A 176 0.82 5.07 22.27
CA MET A 176 0.15 5.34 23.53
C MET A 176 0.89 4.64 24.69
N ASN A 177 1.67 5.41 25.45
CA ASN A 177 2.56 4.85 26.48
C ASN A 177 1.85 4.10 27.63
N TYR A 178 0.57 4.38 27.88
CA TYR A 178 -0.20 3.77 28.98
C TYR A 178 -0.95 2.49 28.58
N VAL A 179 -0.99 2.15 27.29
CA VAL A 179 -1.62 0.93 26.80
C VAL A 179 -0.50 -0.12 26.58
N PRO A 180 -0.53 -1.25 27.30
CA PRO A 180 0.47 -2.29 27.09
C PRO A 180 0.36 -2.85 25.67
N ALA A 181 1.49 -3.29 25.12
CA ALA A 181 1.46 -4.00 23.85
C ALA A 181 0.73 -5.33 24.01
N PHE A 182 0.02 -5.75 22.97
CA PHE A 182 -0.78 -6.97 22.97
C PHE A 182 -0.49 -7.81 21.73
N PRO A 183 -0.55 -9.15 21.80
CA PRO A 183 -0.44 -9.97 20.61
C PRO A 183 -1.64 -9.72 19.69
N TYR A 184 -1.39 -9.65 18.39
CA TYR A 184 -2.43 -9.54 17.36
C TYR A 184 -2.46 -10.82 16.52
N PRO A 185 -3.18 -11.87 16.97
CA PRO A 185 -3.44 -13.04 16.16
C PRO A 185 -4.59 -12.75 15.18
N THR A 186 -4.40 -13.03 13.90
CA THR A 186 -5.34 -12.73 12.81
C THR A 186 -6.76 -13.29 13.03
N LYS A 187 -6.89 -14.40 13.77
CA LYS A 187 -8.18 -15.06 14.01
C LYS A 187 -9.16 -14.23 14.84
N TRP A 188 -8.67 -13.35 15.72
CA TRP A 188 -9.55 -12.52 16.54
C TRP A 188 -10.08 -11.29 15.80
N THR A 189 -9.35 -10.85 14.77
CA THR A 189 -9.70 -9.67 13.96
C THR A 189 -10.33 -10.01 12.63
N ALA A 190 -10.27 -11.27 12.17
CA ALA A 190 -11.06 -11.77 11.05
C ALA A 190 -12.58 -11.54 11.22
N ALA A 191 -13.06 -11.41 12.47
CA ALA A 191 -14.44 -11.05 12.79
C ALA A 191 -14.74 -9.54 12.64
N LEU A 192 -13.73 -8.68 12.72
CA LEU A 192 -13.83 -7.21 12.66
C LEU A 192 -13.40 -6.63 11.31
N LEU A 193 -12.47 -7.30 10.62
CA LEU A 193 -11.86 -6.90 9.36
C LEU A 193 -11.68 -8.14 8.47
N SER A 194 -12.27 -8.11 7.28
CA SER A 194 -12.02 -9.16 6.29
C SER A 194 -10.56 -9.07 5.83
N THR A 195 -9.83 -10.18 5.87
CA THR A 195 -8.46 -10.27 5.33
C THR A 195 -8.43 -10.61 3.84
N THR A 196 -9.60 -10.80 3.22
CA THR A 196 -9.72 -11.16 1.81
C THR A 196 -9.84 -9.90 0.95
N PHE A 197 -8.97 -9.80 -0.05
CA PHE A 197 -8.94 -8.71 -1.01
C PHE A 197 -9.50 -9.14 -2.36
N VAL A 198 -10.35 -8.31 -2.95
CA VAL A 198 -10.83 -8.44 -4.33
C VAL A 198 -10.27 -7.30 -5.18
N GLN A 199 -9.50 -7.65 -6.20
CA GLN A 199 -8.81 -6.69 -7.06
C GLN A 199 -9.27 -6.79 -8.52
N PRO A 200 -9.68 -5.67 -9.14
CA PRO A 200 -10.02 -5.63 -10.55
C PRO A 200 -8.78 -5.86 -11.42
N PRO A 201 -8.96 -6.29 -12.69
CA PRO A 201 -7.88 -6.23 -13.67
C PRO A 201 -7.32 -4.80 -13.79
N LEU A 202 -6.03 -4.70 -14.07
CA LEU A 202 -5.30 -3.43 -14.18
C LEU A 202 -5.08 -3.06 -15.66
N PRO A 203 -5.15 -1.77 -16.02
CA PRO A 203 -4.72 -1.30 -17.32
C PRO A 203 -3.18 -1.34 -17.42
N THR A 204 -2.68 -1.46 -18.65
CA THR A 204 -1.25 -1.34 -18.97
C THR A 204 -0.88 0.14 -19.00
N GLY A 205 0.19 0.53 -18.30
CA GLY A 205 0.76 1.88 -18.37
C GLY A 205 1.73 2.06 -19.53
N GLU A 206 2.31 3.26 -19.64
CA GLU A 206 3.29 3.57 -20.70
C GLU A 206 4.64 2.86 -20.49
N ASP A 207 5.03 2.68 -19.23
CA ASP A 207 6.23 1.95 -18.82
C ASP A 207 5.92 0.43 -18.76
N GLU A 208 6.83 -0.40 -19.29
CA GLU A 208 6.69 -1.87 -19.23
C GLU A 208 6.59 -2.41 -17.79
N LEU A 209 7.12 -1.68 -16.80
CA LEU A 209 6.96 -1.98 -15.38
C LEU A 209 5.48 -1.91 -14.93
N MET A 210 4.67 -1.06 -15.56
CA MET A 210 3.25 -0.88 -15.29
C MET A 210 2.41 -1.90 -16.03
N CYS A 211 2.69 -3.18 -15.79
CA CYS A 211 1.99 -4.27 -16.47
C CYS A 211 0.49 -4.26 -16.18
N GLY A 212 -0.31 -4.46 -17.23
CA GLY A 212 -1.75 -4.68 -17.16
C GLY A 212 -2.11 -6.15 -16.98
N THR A 213 -3.35 -6.40 -16.57
CA THR A 213 -3.90 -7.75 -16.34
C THR A 213 -5.31 -7.85 -16.91
N GLN A 214 -5.83 -9.08 -17.04
CA GLN A 214 -7.07 -9.37 -17.80
C GLN A 214 -8.12 -10.14 -16.97
N SER A 215 -7.75 -10.60 -15.77
CA SER A 215 -8.61 -11.34 -14.86
C SER A 215 -8.78 -10.58 -13.57
N TRP A 216 -9.92 -10.76 -12.91
CA TRP A 216 -10.09 -10.40 -11.50
C TRP A 216 -9.28 -11.34 -10.62
N LYS A 217 -8.85 -10.84 -9.45
CA LYS A 217 -8.09 -11.64 -8.48
C LYS A 217 -8.69 -11.50 -7.09
N ILE A 218 -8.73 -12.62 -6.37
CA ILE A 218 -9.15 -12.67 -4.96
C ILE A 218 -8.17 -13.50 -4.14
N PHE A 219 -7.76 -12.99 -2.98
CA PHE A 219 -6.75 -13.63 -2.13
C PHE A 219 -6.87 -13.18 -0.68
N ASP A 220 -6.40 -14.01 0.25
CA ASP A 220 -6.39 -13.74 1.69
C ASP A 220 -5.02 -13.26 2.14
N ALA A 221 -4.90 -12.00 2.57
CA ALA A 221 -3.65 -11.47 3.13
C ALA A 221 -3.69 -11.55 4.66
N VAL A 222 -2.94 -12.49 5.23
CA VAL A 222 -3.02 -12.84 6.66
C VAL A 222 -1.86 -12.19 7.40
N ALA A 223 -2.16 -11.17 8.21
CA ALA A 223 -1.19 -10.47 9.03
C ALA A 223 -1.21 -10.96 10.49
N ALA A 224 -0.06 -11.20 11.09
CA ALA A 224 0.08 -11.53 12.51
C ALA A 224 1.24 -10.77 13.13
N THR A 225 1.14 -10.40 14.41
CA THR A 225 2.27 -9.85 15.15
C THR A 225 2.24 -10.32 16.61
N PRO A 226 3.41 -10.62 17.22
CA PRO A 226 3.49 -10.87 18.66
C PRO A 226 3.21 -9.60 19.49
N LYS A 227 3.29 -8.41 18.89
CA LYS A 227 3.32 -7.14 19.60
C LYS A 227 2.73 -6.00 18.78
N ALA A 228 1.44 -5.76 19.00
CA ALA A 228 0.73 -4.59 18.52
C ALA A 228 0.62 -3.51 19.61
N ARG A 229 0.61 -2.25 19.20
CA ARG A 229 0.38 -1.07 20.04
C ARG A 229 -0.67 -0.18 19.44
N ILE A 230 -1.37 0.54 20.30
CA ILE A 230 -2.22 1.65 19.84
C ILE A 230 -1.33 2.88 19.65
N ILE A 231 -1.54 3.60 18.55
CA ILE A 231 -0.84 4.84 18.23
C ILE A 231 -1.83 5.99 18.05
N TRP A 232 -1.41 7.20 18.42
CA TRP A 232 -1.99 8.45 17.94
C TRP A 232 -1.50 8.72 16.53
N VAL A 233 -2.40 9.22 15.70
CA VAL A 233 -2.17 9.50 14.27
C VAL A 233 -2.43 10.98 14.00
N GLU A 234 -1.41 11.65 13.49
CA GLU A 234 -1.47 13.02 12.98
C GLU A 234 -1.06 12.98 11.50
N ALA A 235 -2.00 12.63 10.61
CA ALA A 235 -1.79 12.71 9.17
C ALA A 235 -2.10 14.13 8.69
N SER A 236 -1.25 14.69 7.82
CA SER A 236 -1.43 16.04 7.28
C SER A 236 -2.75 16.15 6.51
N GLY A 237 -3.72 16.83 7.13
CA GLY A 237 -5.00 17.20 6.54
C GLY A 237 -4.93 18.60 5.95
N ASP A 238 -5.36 18.69 4.69
CA ASP A 238 -5.90 19.83 3.95
C ASP A 238 -5.00 21.03 3.61
N ASP A 239 -4.01 21.44 4.43
CA ASP A 239 -3.32 22.72 4.19
C ASP A 239 -1.79 22.66 3.98
N ALA A 240 -1.13 21.54 4.26
CA ALA A 240 0.34 21.50 4.40
C ALA A 240 1.10 20.79 3.27
N VAL A 241 0.40 20.10 2.37
CA VAL A 241 1.00 19.12 1.47
C VAL A 241 0.34 19.25 0.11
N ASP A 242 1.09 19.71 -0.89
CA ASP A 242 0.59 19.76 -2.27
C ASP A 242 0.48 18.33 -2.81
N ARG A 243 -0.75 17.83 -2.86
CA ARG A 243 -1.00 16.43 -3.25
C ARG A 243 -0.82 16.21 -4.75
N GLN A 244 -0.89 17.25 -5.58
CA GLN A 244 -0.77 17.20 -7.06
C GLN A 244 -1.47 16.01 -7.74
N GLY A 245 -2.58 15.52 -7.17
CA GLY A 245 -3.30 14.33 -7.66
C GLY A 245 -2.70 12.96 -7.27
N HIS A 246 -1.55 12.90 -6.59
CA HIS A 246 -0.92 11.68 -6.11
C HIS A 246 -1.64 11.03 -4.92
N TRP A 247 -2.28 11.81 -4.06
CA TRP A 247 -3.01 11.26 -2.91
C TRP A 247 -4.42 11.84 -2.82
N PRO A 248 -5.47 11.01 -2.62
CA PRO A 248 -6.82 11.51 -2.45
C PRO A 248 -6.99 12.27 -1.15
N ASP A 249 -8.08 13.03 -1.07
CA ASP A 249 -8.49 13.67 0.16
C ASP A 249 -9.13 12.68 1.14
N VAL A 250 -8.25 11.96 1.86
CA VAL A 250 -8.60 11.00 2.89
C VAL A 250 -8.01 11.42 4.23
N LYS A 251 -8.85 11.40 5.26
CA LYS A 251 -8.47 11.69 6.64
C LYS A 251 -8.65 10.45 7.50
N PRO A 252 -7.56 9.71 7.79
CA PRO A 252 -7.61 8.65 8.79
C PRO A 252 -8.07 9.20 10.15
N TRP A 253 -8.58 8.32 10.99
CA TRP A 253 -8.86 8.61 12.39
C TRP A 253 -7.56 8.99 13.11
N SER A 254 -7.68 9.74 14.19
CA SER A 254 -6.53 10.11 15.04
C SER A 254 -5.94 8.91 15.83
N ILE A 255 -6.37 7.68 15.53
CA ILE A 255 -5.96 6.45 16.20
C ILE A 255 -5.64 5.37 15.16
N GLY A 256 -4.64 4.57 15.47
CA GLY A 256 -4.23 3.45 14.64
C GLY A 256 -3.61 2.33 15.45
N LEU A 257 -3.08 1.34 14.73
CA LEU A 257 -2.29 0.26 15.27
C LEU A 257 -0.88 0.32 14.71
N TRP A 258 0.10 0.01 15.55
CA TRP A 258 1.47 -0.27 15.16
C TRP A 258 1.76 -1.75 15.45
N LEU A 259 2.10 -2.50 14.42
CA LEU A 259 2.39 -3.92 14.46
C LEU A 259 3.91 -4.11 14.35
N GLU A 260 4.57 -4.49 15.45
CA GLU A 260 6.01 -4.73 15.52
C GLU A 260 6.34 -6.17 15.11
N ASP A 261 7.42 -6.41 14.35
CA ASP A 261 7.85 -7.76 13.90
C ASP A 261 6.67 -8.59 13.35
N ALA A 262 5.89 -7.97 12.48
CA ALA A 262 4.72 -8.58 11.88
C ALA A 262 5.11 -9.52 10.75
N THR A 263 4.35 -10.59 10.59
CA THR A 263 4.37 -11.43 9.40
C THR A 263 3.15 -11.12 8.54
N LEU A 264 3.33 -11.16 7.22
CA LEU A 264 2.23 -11.10 6.26
C LEU A 264 2.39 -12.22 5.24
N ASP A 265 1.42 -13.12 5.22
CA ASP A 265 1.34 -14.22 4.25
C ASP A 265 0.33 -13.88 3.17
N ILE A 266 0.76 -14.02 1.90
CA ILE A 266 -0.02 -13.70 0.71
C ILE A 266 0.01 -14.93 -0.22
N PRO A 267 -1.11 -15.67 -0.35
CA PRO A 267 -1.18 -16.87 -1.16
C PRO A 267 -1.27 -16.55 -2.66
N ALA A 268 -1.25 -17.59 -3.49
CA ALA A 268 -1.68 -17.45 -4.88
C ALA A 268 -3.17 -17.04 -4.92
N PRO A 269 -3.56 -16.10 -5.79
CA PRO A 269 -4.95 -15.68 -5.89
C PRO A 269 -5.79 -16.73 -6.62
N GLU A 270 -7.08 -16.76 -6.31
CA GLU A 270 -8.08 -17.25 -7.24
C GLU A 270 -8.30 -16.19 -8.32
N GLU A 271 -8.41 -16.63 -9.58
CA GLU A 271 -8.59 -15.75 -10.73
C GLU A 271 -9.81 -16.15 -11.55
N TRP A 272 -10.54 -15.15 -12.06
CA TRP A 272 -11.64 -15.38 -13.01
C TRP A 272 -11.71 -14.23 -14.03
N ARG A 273 -12.40 -14.50 -15.14
CA ARG A 273 -12.78 -13.49 -16.14
C ARG A 273 -14.29 -13.30 -16.08
N GLU A 274 -14.74 -12.08 -16.33
CA GLU A 274 -16.16 -11.79 -16.58
C GLU A 274 -16.59 -12.21 -17.97
#